data_AF-A0A803MW22-F1
#
_entry.id   AF-A0A803MW22-F1
#
_cell.length_a   1.000
_cell.length_b   1.000
_cell.length_c   1.000
_cell.angle_alpha   90.00
_cell.angle_beta   90.00
_cell.angle_gamma   90.00
#
_symmetry.space_group_name_H-M   'P 1'
#
loop_
_entity.id
_entity.type
_entity.pdbx_description
1 polymer ?
#
loop_
_entity_poly.entity_id
_entity_poly.type
_entity_poly.pdbx_seq_one_letter_code
_entity_poly.pdbx_strand_id
1 'polypeptide(L)'
;MVIVIRSAMANYTSFFIFFFFLISGSILRIDGLGVGINYGQIANNLPSPSRVAILLQSIQVSRVKLYDADPNVLMAFANSNVQFTIGLGSEYLQNMTDPSKAQAWIQTHVQPYISQTKITCIVVGNEVLGGSDTQLMSYLFPAMKGVYSALKSLGLTNQVTVTTAHSTAILATSFPPSSGAFKPELAQYLQPMLNFQSQINSPFFINVYPFFAYMGSPNEISLDYVLFRPNQGMTDPVTNLHYDNMLYAQLDSIYAAIKKMGHTDIEVQISETGWPSKGDPNEVGATVQNAATYNGNLLQKIEKQEGTPGRPDVPITVYVFALFNENLKPGPSSEKNYGLYYPNGSPVYNIGLQRSYLPQFYISSGYHKRSLLVS
;
A
#
# COMPACT_ATOMS: atom_id res chain seq x y z
N MET A 1 -48.29 61.65 -20.96
CA MET A 1 -48.67 60.23 -21.06
C MET A 1 -47.42 59.45 -21.43
N VAL A 2 -46.95 58.58 -20.52
CA VAL A 2 -45.85 57.60 -20.63
C VAL A 2 -44.42 58.16 -20.79
N ILE A 3 -43.48 57.52 -20.08
CA ILE A 3 -42.22 58.04 -19.53
C ILE A 3 -41.02 57.27 -20.13
N VAL A 4 -39.85 57.92 -20.06
CA VAL A 4 -38.46 57.42 -19.86
C VAL A 4 -37.66 57.09 -21.14
N ILE A 5 -36.45 57.68 -21.27
CA ILE A 5 -35.13 56.99 -21.25
C ILE A 5 -33.99 57.81 -21.92
N ARG A 6 -32.90 57.94 -21.13
CA ARG A 6 -31.44 58.02 -21.44
C ARG A 6 -30.73 59.36 -21.70
N SER A 7 -29.87 59.63 -20.71
CA SER A 7 -28.51 60.18 -20.72
C SER A 7 -27.58 59.69 -21.84
N ALA A 8 -26.65 60.53 -22.30
CA ALA A 8 -25.23 60.49 -21.90
C ALA A 8 -24.36 61.34 -22.86
N MET A 9 -23.51 62.19 -22.30
CA MET A 9 -22.41 62.87 -22.99
C MET A 9 -21.13 62.02 -22.93
N ALA A 10 -20.38 62.04 -24.03
CA ALA A 10 -19.10 61.38 -24.20
C ALA A 10 -17.97 62.07 -23.41
N ASN A 11 -16.93 61.30 -23.04
CA ASN A 11 -15.56 61.80 -22.99
C ASN A 11 -14.55 60.65 -23.08
N TYR A 12 -13.47 60.94 -23.83
CA TYR A 12 -12.36 60.07 -24.20
C TYR A 12 -11.32 59.96 -23.08
N THR A 13 -10.73 58.76 -22.88
CA THR A 13 -9.37 58.62 -22.33
C THR A 13 -8.70 57.31 -22.77
N SER A 14 -7.54 57.49 -23.42
CA SER A 14 -6.34 56.66 -23.59
C SER A 14 -6.37 55.13 -23.42
N PHE A 15 -5.95 54.46 -24.49
CA PHE A 15 -5.51 53.07 -24.56
C PHE A 15 -4.15 52.89 -23.87
N PHE A 16 -4.10 52.17 -22.75
CA PHE A 16 -2.88 51.58 -22.19
C PHE A 16 -3.20 50.11 -21.89
N ILE A 17 -2.79 49.21 -22.79
CA ILE A 17 -2.85 47.75 -22.55
C ILE A 17 -1.62 47.38 -21.74
N PHE A 18 -1.79 47.26 -20.42
CA PHE A 18 -0.82 46.57 -19.56
C PHE A 18 -1.10 45.07 -19.63
N PHE A 19 -0.31 44.34 -20.40
CA PHE A 19 -0.34 42.88 -20.43
C PHE A 19 0.42 42.35 -19.21
N PHE A 20 -0.28 42.21 -18.08
CA PHE A 20 0.26 41.47 -16.93
C PHE A 20 0.28 39.98 -17.30
N PHE A 21 1.45 39.47 -17.68
CA PHE A 21 1.72 38.03 -17.62
C PHE A 21 1.68 37.62 -16.16
N LEU A 22 0.51 37.16 -15.70
CA LEU A 22 0.42 36.30 -14.53
C LEU A 22 1.11 34.99 -14.92
N ILE A 23 2.40 34.89 -14.59
CA ILE A 23 3.05 33.60 -14.41
C ILE A 23 2.42 33.04 -13.14
N SER A 24 1.22 32.46 -13.28
CA SER A 24 0.74 31.47 -12.34
C SER A 24 1.77 30.35 -12.41
N GLY A 25 2.72 30.39 -11.47
CA GLY A 25 3.58 29.27 -11.18
C GLY A 25 2.68 28.13 -10.76
N SER A 26 2.22 27.35 -11.73
CA SER A 26 1.78 26.00 -11.50
C SER A 26 2.96 25.33 -10.84
N ILE A 27 2.94 25.23 -9.51
CA ILE A 27 3.72 24.21 -8.83
C ILE A 27 3.14 22.92 -9.40
N LEU A 28 3.77 22.42 -10.46
CA LEU A 28 3.59 21.05 -10.89
C LEU A 28 3.99 20.23 -9.67
N ARG A 29 2.99 19.85 -8.87
CA ARG A 29 3.14 18.67 -8.03
C ARG A 29 3.42 17.58 -9.03
N ILE A 30 4.69 17.18 -9.11
CA ILE A 30 5.05 15.90 -9.70
C ILE A 30 4.39 14.92 -8.74
N ASP A 31 3.13 14.57 -9.00
CA ASP A 31 2.51 13.44 -8.37
C ASP A 31 3.38 12.27 -8.79
N GLY A 32 4.18 11.76 -7.85
CA GLY A 32 4.95 10.53 -8.06
C GLY A 32 3.99 9.43 -8.51
N LEU A 33 4.52 8.30 -8.98
CA LEU A 33 3.79 7.18 -9.60
C LEU A 33 2.59 6.63 -8.80
N GLY A 34 2.26 7.17 -7.63
CA GLY A 34 1.18 6.70 -6.78
C GLY A 34 1.49 5.30 -6.28
N VAL A 35 2.76 4.88 -6.29
CA VAL A 35 3.18 3.54 -5.86
C VAL A 35 3.41 3.58 -4.35
N GLY A 36 2.78 2.62 -3.67
CA GLY A 36 3.12 2.24 -2.32
C GLY A 36 4.13 1.10 -2.31
N ILE A 37 4.95 1.02 -1.27
CA ILE A 37 5.88 -0.10 -1.08
C ILE A 37 5.87 -0.57 0.37
N ASN A 38 5.93 -1.89 0.57
CA ASN A 38 6.15 -2.48 1.89
C ASN A 38 7.65 -2.39 2.21
N TYR A 39 7.99 -1.71 3.30
CA TYR A 39 9.35 -1.69 3.83
C TYR A 39 9.45 -2.68 4.99
N GLY A 40 9.66 -3.94 4.64
CA GLY A 40 9.93 -5.02 5.59
C GLY A 40 11.33 -4.91 6.20
N GLN A 41 11.44 -5.29 7.47
CA GLN A 41 12.66 -5.14 8.28
C GLN A 41 13.12 -6.47 8.92
N ILE A 42 12.61 -7.62 8.47
CA ILE A 42 12.99 -8.94 9.00
C ILE A 42 14.30 -9.40 8.33
N ALA A 43 15.36 -8.65 8.61
CA ALA A 43 16.70 -8.88 8.10
C ALA A 43 17.77 -8.23 9.00
N ASN A 44 19.01 -8.73 8.91
CA ASN A 44 20.14 -8.22 9.70
C ASN A 44 21.19 -7.45 8.88
N ASN A 45 20.91 -7.16 7.61
CA ASN A 45 21.86 -6.58 6.66
C ASN A 45 21.29 -5.41 5.84
N LEU A 46 20.14 -4.86 6.25
CA LEU A 46 19.50 -3.74 5.55
C LEU A 46 20.29 -2.43 5.71
N PRO A 47 20.15 -1.47 4.76
CA PRO A 47 20.68 -0.12 4.93
C PRO A 47 20.04 0.58 6.13
N SER A 48 20.70 1.63 6.63
CA SER A 48 20.09 2.50 7.64
C SER A 48 18.83 3.20 7.09
N PRO A 49 17.84 3.53 7.94
CA PRO A 49 16.61 4.18 7.49
C PRO A 49 16.83 5.47 6.69
N SER A 50 17.85 6.28 7.01
CA SER A 50 18.20 7.48 6.24
C SER A 50 18.66 7.16 4.81
N ARG A 51 19.38 6.06 4.61
CA ARG A 51 19.76 5.59 3.25
C ARG A 51 18.54 5.08 2.50
N VAL A 52 17.62 4.42 3.19
CA VAL A 52 16.35 3.98 2.61
C VAL A 52 15.49 5.18 2.19
N ALA A 53 15.45 6.25 2.99
CA ALA A 53 14.76 7.49 2.63
C ALA A 53 15.28 8.09 1.31
N ILE A 54 16.61 8.14 1.14
CA ILE A 54 17.23 8.60 -0.11
C ILE A 54 16.84 7.69 -1.28
N LEU A 55 16.89 6.36 -1.09
CA LEU A 55 16.49 5.39 -2.11
C LEU A 55 15.03 5.61 -2.54
N LEU A 56 14.09 5.65 -1.60
CA LEU A 56 12.67 5.79 -1.93
C LEU A 56 12.33 7.13 -2.58
N GLN A 57 13.01 8.20 -2.19
CA GLN A 57 12.89 9.50 -2.86
C GLN A 57 13.37 9.43 -4.31
N SER A 58 14.48 8.73 -4.58
CA SER A 58 15.04 8.61 -5.94
C SER A 58 14.13 7.86 -6.93
N ILE A 59 13.28 6.97 -6.42
CA ILE A 59 12.31 6.20 -7.21
C ILE A 59 10.88 6.73 -7.08
N GLN A 60 10.72 7.94 -6.52
CA GLN A 60 9.44 8.66 -6.41
C GLN A 60 8.33 7.84 -5.74
N VAL A 61 8.68 7.01 -4.76
CA VAL A 61 7.69 6.31 -3.94
C VAL A 61 6.91 7.33 -3.12
N SER A 62 5.59 7.24 -3.19
CA SER A 62 4.68 8.19 -2.54
C SER A 62 4.12 7.68 -1.23
N ARG A 63 4.08 6.35 -1.04
CA ARG A 63 3.55 5.70 0.16
C ARG A 63 4.46 4.56 0.63
N VAL A 64 4.62 4.43 1.94
CA VAL A 64 5.37 3.36 2.57
C VAL A 64 4.49 2.69 3.61
N LYS A 65 4.43 1.36 3.57
CA LYS A 65 3.81 0.54 4.61
C LYS A 65 4.91 -0.11 5.46
N LEU A 66 4.87 0.15 6.75
CA LEU A 66 5.65 -0.53 7.78
C LEU A 66 4.78 -1.58 8.47
N TYR A 67 5.43 -2.62 8.99
CA TYR A 67 4.78 -3.67 9.80
C TYR A 67 4.77 -3.33 11.29
N ASP A 68 5.45 -2.26 11.67
CA ASP A 68 5.51 -1.71 13.01
C ASP A 68 5.39 -0.16 12.95
N ALA A 69 5.81 0.49 14.03
CA ALA A 69 5.95 1.94 14.13
C ALA A 69 7.41 2.32 14.52
N ASP A 70 8.41 1.81 13.78
CA ASP A 70 9.83 2.06 14.06
C ASP A 70 10.14 3.58 14.08
N PRO A 71 10.52 4.14 15.24
CA PRO A 71 10.77 5.57 15.36
C PRO A 71 11.97 6.02 14.53
N ASN A 72 12.97 5.16 14.30
CA ASN A 72 14.14 5.49 13.50
C ASN A 72 13.77 5.69 12.03
N VAL A 73 12.84 4.87 11.53
CA VAL A 73 12.29 5.02 10.18
C VAL A 73 11.45 6.28 10.10
N LEU A 74 10.50 6.47 11.01
CA LEU A 74 9.63 7.65 10.99
C LEU A 74 10.43 8.96 11.06
N MET A 75 11.47 9.04 11.88
CA MET A 75 12.36 10.21 11.96
C MET A 75 13.22 10.39 10.69
N ALA A 76 13.70 9.31 10.08
CA ALA A 76 14.49 9.40 8.85
C ALA A 76 13.71 9.99 7.66
N PHE A 77 12.38 9.91 7.70
CA PHE A 77 11.47 10.48 6.69
C PHE A 77 10.81 11.80 7.15
N ALA A 78 11.26 12.40 8.25
CA ALA A 78 10.76 13.68 8.71
C ALA A 78 10.91 14.77 7.62
N ASN A 79 9.84 15.55 7.45
CA ASN A 79 9.70 16.61 6.44
C ASN A 79 9.76 16.09 4.99
N SER A 80 9.62 14.78 4.77
CA SER A 80 9.36 14.23 3.44
C SER A 80 7.86 14.28 3.11
N ASN A 81 7.53 14.18 1.81
CA ASN A 81 6.14 14.09 1.36
C ASN A 81 5.61 12.64 1.30
N VAL A 82 6.41 11.67 1.74
CA VAL A 82 6.04 10.25 1.73
C VAL A 82 4.99 9.97 2.80
N GLN A 83 3.89 9.33 2.40
CA GLN A 83 2.83 8.94 3.33
C GLN A 83 3.18 7.60 3.98
N PHE A 84 3.00 7.52 5.30
CA PHE A 84 3.22 6.31 6.06
C PHE A 84 1.91 5.65 6.45
N THR A 85 1.86 4.36 6.20
CA THR A 85 0.94 3.41 6.82
C THR A 85 1.76 2.57 7.78
N ILE A 86 1.45 2.61 9.07
CA ILE A 86 2.23 1.91 10.10
C ILE A 86 1.45 0.71 10.63
N GLY A 87 2.19 -0.33 11.03
CA GLY A 87 1.61 -1.54 11.58
C GLY A 87 1.50 -1.47 13.10
N LEU A 88 0.40 -2.00 13.62
CA LEU A 88 0.26 -2.39 15.00
C LEU A 88 0.22 -3.92 15.03
N GLY A 89 1.30 -4.53 15.49
CA GLY A 89 1.49 -5.98 15.48
C GLY A 89 0.38 -6.74 16.21
N SER A 90 0.09 -7.96 15.75
CA SER A 90 -1.00 -8.78 16.27
C SER A 90 -0.84 -9.09 17.78
N GLU A 91 0.38 -9.10 18.29
CA GLU A 91 0.70 -9.25 19.72
C GLU A 91 0.12 -8.14 20.61
N TYR A 92 -0.23 -6.98 20.05
CA TYR A 92 -0.81 -5.86 20.78
C TYR A 92 -2.34 -5.89 20.83
N LEU A 93 -3.02 -6.75 20.06
CA LEU A 93 -4.48 -6.67 19.88
C LEU A 93 -5.25 -6.74 21.21
N GLN A 94 -4.90 -7.67 22.10
CA GLN A 94 -5.53 -7.76 23.42
C GLN A 94 -5.35 -6.46 24.22
N ASN A 95 -4.15 -5.88 24.21
CA ASN A 95 -3.85 -4.65 24.94
C ASN A 95 -4.63 -3.46 24.38
N MET A 96 -4.85 -3.39 23.07
CA MET A 96 -5.57 -2.28 22.43
C MET A 96 -7.09 -2.29 22.72
N THR A 97 -7.60 -3.34 23.37
CA THR A 97 -8.97 -3.35 23.90
C THR A 97 -9.13 -2.48 25.15
N ASP A 98 -8.02 -2.16 25.84
CA ASP A 98 -7.97 -1.24 26.98
C ASP A 98 -7.76 0.20 26.47
N PRO A 99 -8.69 1.15 26.75
CA PRO A 99 -8.58 2.52 26.28
C PRO A 99 -7.29 3.24 26.69
N SER A 100 -6.79 2.98 27.90
CA SER A 100 -5.59 3.65 28.43
C SER A 100 -4.34 3.14 27.71
N LYS A 101 -4.28 1.83 27.43
CA LYS A 101 -3.18 1.23 26.67
C LYS A 101 -3.21 1.66 25.20
N ALA A 102 -4.39 1.72 24.58
CA ALA A 102 -4.54 2.22 23.22
C ALA A 102 -4.08 3.68 23.10
N GLN A 103 -4.51 4.55 24.03
CA GLN A 103 -4.06 5.93 24.06
C GLN A 103 -2.55 6.06 24.27
N ALA A 104 -1.98 5.30 25.22
CA ALA A 104 -0.54 5.28 25.48
C ALA A 104 0.25 4.85 24.23
N TRP A 105 -0.25 3.86 23.48
CA TRP A 105 0.39 3.42 22.24
C TRP A 105 0.45 4.55 21.21
N ILE A 106 -0.66 5.28 20.99
CA ILE A 106 -0.69 6.41 20.04
C ILE A 106 0.24 7.54 20.48
N GLN A 107 0.24 7.89 21.77
CA GLN A 107 1.11 8.92 22.33
C GLN A 107 2.60 8.57 22.23
N THR A 108 2.93 7.28 22.22
CA THR A 108 4.32 6.80 22.14
C THR A 108 4.78 6.64 20.70
N HIS A 109 3.95 6.06 19.84
CA HIS A 109 4.37 5.59 18.51
C HIS A 109 3.93 6.49 17.35
N VAL A 110 2.98 7.40 17.56
CA VAL A 110 2.41 8.24 16.49
C VAL A 110 2.62 9.72 16.77
N GLN A 111 2.16 10.19 17.93
CA GLN A 111 2.12 11.62 18.27
C GLN A 111 3.49 12.33 18.20
N PRO A 112 4.63 11.71 18.54
CA PRO A 112 5.93 12.37 18.45
C PRO A 112 6.39 12.64 17.01
N TYR A 113 5.87 11.91 16.02
CA TYR A 113 6.37 11.92 14.64
C TYR A 113 5.41 12.61 13.67
N ILE A 114 4.10 12.60 13.97
CA ILE A 114 3.03 12.96 13.03
C ILE A 114 3.06 14.41 12.51
N SER A 115 3.75 15.32 13.20
CA SER A 115 3.90 16.72 12.78
C SER A 115 4.94 16.90 11.66
N GLN A 116 5.90 15.99 11.55
CA GLN A 116 6.98 16.04 10.56
C GLN A 116 6.90 14.89 9.55
N THR A 117 6.34 13.76 9.95
CA THR A 117 6.19 12.57 9.11
C THR A 117 4.72 12.32 8.85
N LYS A 118 4.35 12.19 7.57
CA LYS A 118 2.95 12.09 7.13
C LYS A 118 2.39 10.69 7.38
N ILE A 119 2.14 10.34 8.64
CA ILE A 119 1.41 9.13 9.03
C ILE A 119 -0.06 9.33 8.69
N THR A 120 -0.65 8.39 7.94
CA THR A 120 -2.01 8.50 7.39
C THR A 120 -2.92 7.33 7.76
N CYS A 121 -2.35 6.18 8.13
CA CYS A 121 -3.11 4.98 8.44
C CYS A 121 -2.38 4.10 9.45
N ILE A 122 -3.12 3.50 10.38
CA ILE A 122 -2.65 2.42 11.25
C ILE A 122 -3.34 1.13 10.82
N VAL A 123 -2.54 0.10 10.51
CA VAL A 123 -3.02 -1.26 10.22
C VAL A 123 -2.96 -2.07 11.51
N VAL A 124 -4.12 -2.41 12.05
CA VAL A 124 -4.28 -3.15 13.31
C VAL A 124 -4.31 -4.63 13.00
N GLY A 125 -3.21 -5.34 13.29
CA GLY A 125 -3.02 -6.74 12.96
C GLY A 125 -2.78 -6.99 11.45
N ASN A 126 -2.21 -8.15 11.14
CA ASN A 126 -1.97 -8.59 9.77
C ASN A 126 -2.44 -10.05 9.62
N GLU A 127 -3.33 -10.29 8.67
CA GLU A 127 -3.88 -11.61 8.29
C GLU A 127 -4.49 -12.44 9.42
N VAL A 128 -4.91 -11.79 10.52
CA VAL A 128 -5.40 -12.44 11.74
C VAL A 128 -6.54 -13.43 11.46
N LEU A 129 -7.49 -13.05 10.60
CA LEU A 129 -8.63 -13.89 10.23
C LEU A 129 -8.29 -15.05 9.27
N GLY A 130 -7.08 -15.05 8.69
CA GLY A 130 -6.60 -16.16 7.87
C GLY A 130 -5.97 -17.30 8.68
N GLY A 131 -5.68 -17.06 9.97
CA GLY A 131 -5.11 -18.05 10.89
C GLY A 131 -6.17 -18.93 11.58
N SER A 132 -5.75 -19.61 12.65
CA SER A 132 -6.61 -20.49 13.47
C SER A 132 -6.78 -20.01 14.92
N ASP A 133 -6.13 -18.91 15.31
CA ASP A 133 -6.21 -18.35 16.66
C ASP A 133 -7.50 -17.56 16.86
N THR A 134 -8.55 -18.26 17.28
CA THR A 134 -9.87 -17.67 17.56
C THR A 134 -9.84 -16.59 18.66
N GLN A 135 -8.89 -16.67 19.60
CA GLN A 135 -8.75 -15.65 20.63
C GLN A 135 -8.24 -14.35 20.02
N LEU A 136 -7.21 -14.43 19.18
CA LEU A 136 -6.67 -13.29 18.45
C LEU A 136 -7.71 -12.67 17.51
N MET A 137 -8.50 -13.49 16.81
CA MET A 137 -9.63 -13.03 15.99
C MET A 137 -10.64 -12.22 16.82
N SER A 138 -10.94 -12.67 18.04
CA SER A 138 -11.88 -12.00 18.94
C SER A 138 -11.41 -10.61 19.40
N TYR A 139 -10.09 -10.37 19.45
CA TYR A 139 -9.53 -9.09 19.84
C TYR A 139 -9.42 -8.07 18.69
N LEU A 140 -9.46 -8.53 17.43
CA LEU A 140 -9.17 -7.69 16.27
C LEU A 140 -10.09 -6.45 16.18
N PHE A 141 -11.41 -6.66 16.14
CA PHE A 141 -12.35 -5.56 16.03
C PHE A 141 -12.36 -4.64 17.27
N PRO A 142 -12.38 -5.16 18.52
CA PRO A 142 -12.20 -4.34 19.71
C PRO A 142 -10.92 -3.48 19.68
N ALA A 143 -9.79 -4.05 19.22
CA ALA A 143 -8.53 -3.33 19.07
C ALA A 143 -8.63 -2.18 18.05
N MET A 144 -9.23 -2.43 16.87
CA MET A 144 -9.47 -1.39 15.86
C MET A 144 -10.26 -0.21 16.45
N LYS A 145 -11.34 -0.50 17.18
CA LYS A 145 -12.14 0.52 17.85
C LYS A 145 -11.36 1.26 18.94
N GLY A 146 -10.56 0.56 19.73
CA GLY A 146 -9.72 1.15 20.78
C GLY A 146 -8.72 2.15 20.20
N VAL A 147 -8.00 1.74 19.16
CA VAL A 147 -7.04 2.58 18.43
C VAL A 147 -7.72 3.81 17.82
N TYR A 148 -8.85 3.63 17.13
CA TYR A 148 -9.59 4.77 16.56
C TYR A 148 -10.13 5.72 17.64
N SER A 149 -10.62 5.19 18.77
CA SER A 149 -11.10 6.00 19.89
C SER A 149 -9.98 6.82 20.51
N ALA A 150 -8.78 6.25 20.62
CA ALA A 150 -7.58 6.97 21.06
C ALA A 150 -7.16 8.06 20.08
N LEU A 151 -7.18 7.80 18.77
CA LEU A 151 -6.95 8.84 17.75
C LEU A 151 -7.98 9.97 17.87
N LYS A 152 -9.25 9.61 18.10
CA LYS A 152 -10.34 10.57 18.25
C LYS A 152 -10.18 11.45 19.50
N SER A 153 -9.83 10.87 20.65
CA SER A 153 -9.60 11.63 21.88
C SER A 153 -8.42 12.60 21.78
N LEU A 154 -7.43 12.25 20.96
CA LEU A 154 -6.25 13.08 20.67
C LEU A 154 -6.45 14.04 19.48
N GLY A 155 -7.62 14.05 18.84
CA GLY A 155 -7.93 14.94 17.71
C GLY A 155 -7.20 14.58 16.40
N LEU A 156 -6.74 13.33 16.24
CA LEU A 156 -5.89 12.89 15.13
C LEU A 156 -6.65 12.23 13.96
N THR A 157 -7.96 12.03 14.09
CA THR A 157 -8.79 11.32 13.07
C THR A 157 -8.92 12.05 11.74
N ASN A 158 -8.61 13.35 11.68
CA ASN A 158 -8.57 14.10 10.42
C ASN A 158 -7.32 13.79 9.58
N GLN A 159 -6.31 13.17 10.19
CA GLN A 159 -5.03 12.85 9.55
C GLN A 159 -4.79 11.34 9.47
N VAL A 160 -5.19 10.58 10.50
CA VAL A 160 -4.90 9.15 10.61
C VAL A 160 -6.20 8.35 10.66
N THR A 161 -6.34 7.42 9.73
CA THR A 161 -7.40 6.40 9.75
C THR A 161 -6.91 5.08 10.35
N VAL A 162 -7.82 4.13 10.58
CA VAL A 162 -7.52 2.79 11.11
C VAL A 162 -8.12 1.73 10.20
N THR A 163 -7.33 0.73 9.82
CA THR A 163 -7.79 -0.44 9.07
C THR A 163 -7.17 -1.72 9.65
N THR A 164 -7.41 -2.86 9.02
CA THR A 164 -6.71 -4.13 9.25
C THR A 164 -6.43 -4.78 7.90
N ALA A 165 -5.32 -5.51 7.79
CA ALA A 165 -4.95 -6.21 6.56
C ALA A 165 -5.38 -7.68 6.63
N HIS A 166 -6.03 -8.15 5.57
CA HIS A 166 -6.48 -9.53 5.43
C HIS A 166 -5.68 -10.27 4.36
N SER A 167 -5.62 -11.60 4.40
CA SER A 167 -5.25 -12.42 3.24
C SER A 167 -6.49 -12.91 2.51
N THR A 168 -6.33 -13.41 1.29
CA THR A 168 -7.44 -14.05 0.55
C THR A 168 -7.95 -15.33 1.22
N ALA A 169 -7.29 -15.85 2.27
CA ALA A 169 -7.74 -17.01 3.03
C ALA A 169 -9.09 -16.79 3.76
N ILE A 170 -9.57 -15.55 3.85
CA ILE A 170 -10.89 -15.24 4.40
C ILE A 170 -12.04 -15.54 3.43
N LEU A 171 -11.75 -15.81 2.16
CA LEU A 171 -12.75 -16.14 1.14
C LEU A 171 -13.12 -17.63 1.20
N ALA A 172 -14.42 -17.92 1.09
CA ALA A 172 -14.93 -19.26 0.81
C ALA A 172 -15.05 -19.50 -0.70
N THR A 173 -15.31 -18.45 -1.47
CA THR A 173 -15.44 -18.52 -2.92
C THR A 173 -14.82 -17.27 -3.53
N SER A 174 -14.05 -17.46 -4.60
CA SER A 174 -13.41 -16.37 -5.36
C SER A 174 -13.56 -16.52 -6.88
N PHE A 175 -14.11 -17.65 -7.35
CA PHE A 175 -14.33 -17.92 -8.77
C PHE A 175 -15.77 -18.38 -9.05
N PRO A 176 -16.44 -17.82 -10.09
CA PRO A 176 -16.00 -16.63 -10.83
C PRO A 176 -15.98 -15.39 -9.90
N PRO A 177 -15.29 -14.29 -10.27
CA PRO A 177 -15.13 -13.13 -9.38
C PRO A 177 -16.43 -12.59 -8.77
N SER A 178 -17.52 -12.52 -9.55
CA SER A 178 -18.85 -12.10 -9.06
C SER A 178 -19.43 -13.00 -7.96
N SER A 179 -18.98 -14.24 -7.86
CA SER A 179 -19.35 -15.19 -6.81
C SER A 179 -18.53 -15.03 -5.53
N GLY A 180 -17.59 -14.08 -5.48
CA GLY A 180 -16.80 -13.74 -4.30
C GLY A 180 -17.62 -13.71 -3.01
N ALA A 181 -17.20 -14.46 -1.98
CA ALA A 181 -17.87 -14.55 -0.70
C ALA A 181 -16.88 -14.87 0.42
N PHE A 182 -17.06 -14.22 1.58
CA PHE A 182 -16.31 -14.57 2.78
C PHE A 182 -16.76 -15.90 3.36
N LYS A 183 -15.86 -16.54 4.11
CA LYS A 183 -16.16 -17.74 4.90
C LYS A 183 -17.29 -17.46 5.90
N PRO A 184 -18.37 -18.28 5.93
CA PRO A 184 -19.50 -18.05 6.83
C PRO A 184 -19.11 -17.95 8.30
N GLU A 185 -18.15 -18.76 8.75
CA GLU A 185 -17.64 -18.77 10.12
C GLU A 185 -16.93 -17.46 10.52
N LEU A 186 -16.40 -16.72 9.54
CA LEU A 186 -15.74 -15.43 9.75
C LEU A 186 -16.72 -14.24 9.71
N ALA A 187 -17.98 -14.44 9.31
CA ALA A 187 -18.97 -13.37 9.19
C ALA A 187 -19.17 -12.59 10.50
N GLN A 188 -19.10 -13.28 11.65
CA GLN A 188 -19.21 -12.67 12.97
C GLN A 188 -18.10 -11.65 13.28
N TYR A 189 -16.92 -11.80 12.66
CA TYR A 189 -15.80 -10.88 12.80
C TYR A 189 -15.84 -9.82 11.70
N LEU A 190 -16.10 -10.22 10.45
CA LEU A 190 -16.06 -9.34 9.28
C LEU A 190 -17.19 -8.32 9.25
N GLN A 191 -18.45 -8.72 9.52
CA GLN A 191 -19.58 -7.79 9.46
C GLN A 191 -19.39 -6.54 10.34
N PRO A 192 -19.06 -6.64 11.65
CA PRO A 192 -18.87 -5.46 12.47
C PRO A 192 -17.65 -4.62 12.05
N MET A 193 -16.58 -5.25 11.51
CA MET A 193 -15.43 -4.51 10.97
C MET A 193 -15.80 -3.71 9.72
N LEU A 194 -16.53 -4.31 8.78
CA LEU A 194 -17.00 -3.63 7.57
C LEU A 194 -17.96 -2.48 7.91
N ASN A 195 -18.91 -2.70 8.82
CA ASN A 195 -19.80 -1.64 9.34
C ASN A 195 -18.99 -0.46 9.89
N PHE A 196 -17.94 -0.75 10.66
CA PHE A 196 -17.09 0.27 11.26
C PHE A 196 -16.23 0.99 10.20
N GLN A 197 -15.60 0.26 9.28
CA GLN A 197 -14.80 0.82 8.20
C GLN A 197 -15.64 1.76 7.32
N SER A 198 -16.86 1.36 6.97
CA SER A 198 -17.84 2.19 6.28
C SER A 198 -18.13 3.49 7.06
N GLN A 199 -18.41 3.39 8.37
CA GLN A 199 -18.70 4.56 9.21
C GLN A 199 -17.55 5.58 9.29
N ILE A 200 -16.30 5.12 9.25
CA ILE A 200 -15.12 5.98 9.36
C ILE A 200 -14.46 6.29 8.00
N ASN A 201 -15.08 5.86 6.89
CA ASN A 201 -14.50 5.93 5.54
C ASN A 201 -13.08 5.34 5.46
N SER A 202 -12.86 4.18 6.09
CA SER A 202 -11.58 3.47 6.09
C SER A 202 -11.55 2.41 4.99
N PRO A 203 -10.41 2.25 4.27
CA PRO A 203 -10.28 1.24 3.23
C PRO A 203 -10.25 -0.18 3.83
N PHE A 204 -10.57 -1.17 3.00
CA PHE A 204 -10.34 -2.58 3.26
C PHE A 204 -8.99 -3.00 2.68
N PHE A 205 -8.04 -3.36 3.56
CA PHE A 205 -6.71 -3.80 3.14
C PHE A 205 -6.69 -5.31 2.90
N ILE A 206 -6.20 -5.70 1.73
CA ILE A 206 -6.07 -7.10 1.33
C ILE A 206 -4.68 -7.38 0.74
N ASN A 207 -4.07 -8.45 1.23
CA ASN A 207 -2.86 -9.05 0.69
C ASN A 207 -3.26 -10.04 -0.41
N VAL A 208 -2.85 -9.76 -1.65
CA VAL A 208 -3.30 -10.50 -2.84
C VAL A 208 -2.11 -10.88 -3.69
N TYR A 209 -1.94 -12.19 -3.92
CA TYR A 209 -0.78 -12.73 -4.62
C TYR A 209 -1.22 -13.74 -5.68
N PRO A 210 -1.26 -13.34 -6.98
CA PRO A 210 -1.42 -14.28 -8.10
C PRO A 210 -0.36 -15.39 -8.11
N PHE A 211 0.83 -15.13 -7.56
CA PHE A 211 1.90 -16.12 -7.40
C PHE A 211 1.43 -17.40 -6.70
N PHE A 212 0.72 -17.29 -5.57
CA PHE A 212 0.31 -18.49 -4.80
C PHE A 212 -0.71 -19.33 -5.55
N ALA A 213 -1.62 -18.70 -6.31
CA ALA A 213 -2.55 -19.43 -7.15
C ALA A 213 -1.81 -20.20 -8.25
N TYR A 214 -0.90 -19.53 -8.98
CA TYR A 214 -0.09 -20.20 -10.01
C TYR A 214 0.77 -21.32 -9.43
N MET A 215 1.44 -21.10 -8.30
CA MET A 215 2.26 -22.11 -7.63
C MET A 215 1.43 -23.35 -7.24
N GLY A 216 0.18 -23.16 -6.80
CA GLY A 216 -0.72 -24.25 -6.42
C GLY A 216 -1.26 -25.05 -7.61
N SER A 217 -1.39 -24.45 -8.79
CA SER A 217 -1.96 -25.11 -9.97
C SER A 217 -1.32 -24.65 -11.29
N PRO A 218 0.00 -24.85 -11.49
CA PRO A 218 0.74 -24.25 -12.61
C PRO A 218 0.37 -24.84 -13.99
N ASN A 219 -0.28 -26.01 -14.00
CA ASN A 219 -0.78 -26.64 -15.23
C ASN A 219 -2.19 -26.17 -15.62
N GLU A 220 -2.91 -25.53 -14.71
CA GLU A 220 -4.29 -25.06 -14.92
C GLU A 220 -4.35 -23.54 -15.06
N ILE A 221 -3.48 -22.82 -14.33
CA ILE A 221 -3.39 -21.37 -14.35
C ILE A 221 -2.30 -20.94 -15.33
N SER A 222 -2.69 -20.22 -16.37
CA SER A 222 -1.75 -19.64 -17.32
C SER A 222 -0.77 -18.69 -16.64
N LEU A 223 0.52 -18.89 -16.89
CA LEU A 223 1.56 -17.97 -16.42
C LEU A 223 1.35 -16.56 -16.99
N ASP A 224 0.87 -16.44 -18.23
CA ASP A 224 0.64 -15.13 -18.85
C ASP A 224 -0.51 -14.38 -18.15
N TYR A 225 -1.54 -15.09 -17.68
CA TYR A 225 -2.68 -14.51 -16.95
C TYR A 225 -2.29 -13.94 -15.59
N VAL A 226 -1.35 -14.57 -14.88
CA VAL A 226 -0.86 -14.09 -13.58
C VAL A 226 0.28 -13.08 -13.68
N LEU A 227 0.90 -12.94 -14.86
CA LEU A 227 1.98 -11.99 -15.13
C LEU A 227 1.54 -10.76 -15.96
N PHE A 228 0.24 -10.55 -16.16
CA PHE A 228 -0.30 -9.44 -16.97
C PHE A 228 0.18 -9.44 -18.44
N ARG A 229 0.54 -10.60 -18.98
CA ARG A 229 0.93 -10.73 -20.39
C ARG A 229 -0.30 -10.98 -21.25
N PRO A 230 -0.26 -10.69 -22.57
CA PRO A 230 -1.36 -11.01 -23.47
C PRO A 230 -1.77 -12.48 -23.35
N ASN A 231 -3.04 -12.73 -23.06
CA ASN A 231 -3.61 -14.06 -22.87
C ASN A 231 -5.11 -14.03 -23.19
N GLN A 232 -5.79 -15.18 -23.12
CA GLN A 232 -7.22 -15.27 -23.40
C GLN A 232 -8.12 -14.72 -22.29
N GLY A 233 -7.56 -14.45 -21.11
CA GLY A 233 -8.28 -14.01 -19.92
C GLY A 233 -9.33 -15.01 -19.46
N MET A 234 -10.28 -14.51 -18.69
CA MET A 234 -11.51 -15.21 -18.37
C MET A 234 -12.68 -14.22 -18.42
N THR A 235 -13.86 -14.70 -18.82
CA THR A 235 -15.09 -13.91 -18.77
C THR A 235 -15.98 -14.45 -17.65
N ASP A 236 -16.36 -13.58 -16.73
CA ASP A 236 -17.24 -13.93 -15.63
C ASP A 236 -18.63 -14.27 -16.19
N PRO A 237 -19.16 -15.49 -15.98
CA PRO A 237 -20.38 -15.95 -16.63
C PRO A 237 -21.65 -15.27 -16.12
N VAL A 238 -21.58 -14.56 -14.98
CA VAL A 238 -22.73 -13.89 -14.36
C VAL A 238 -22.78 -12.42 -14.79
N THR A 239 -21.63 -11.74 -14.74
CA THR A 239 -21.51 -10.30 -15.00
C THR A 239 -21.08 -9.97 -16.43
N ASN A 240 -20.58 -10.96 -17.17
CA ASN A 240 -19.97 -10.82 -18.49
C ASN A 240 -18.73 -9.89 -18.50
N LEU A 241 -18.16 -9.61 -17.33
CA LEU A 241 -16.92 -8.85 -17.21
C LEU A 241 -15.73 -9.71 -17.65
N HIS A 242 -14.86 -9.14 -18.48
CA HIS A 242 -13.65 -9.80 -18.93
C HIS A 242 -12.46 -9.40 -18.06
N TYR A 243 -11.78 -10.39 -17.51
CA TYR A 243 -10.56 -10.24 -16.73
C TYR A 243 -9.39 -10.75 -17.54
N ASP A 244 -8.51 -9.85 -17.95
CA ASP A 244 -7.28 -10.16 -18.69
C ASP A 244 -6.12 -10.55 -17.75
N ASN A 245 -6.28 -10.39 -16.44
CA ASN A 245 -5.31 -10.78 -15.43
C ASN A 245 -5.93 -11.21 -14.10
N MET A 246 -5.22 -12.07 -13.38
CA MET A 246 -5.71 -12.64 -12.11
C MET A 246 -5.85 -11.62 -10.98
N LEU A 247 -4.98 -10.60 -10.90
CA LEU A 247 -5.02 -9.64 -9.80
C LEU A 247 -6.36 -8.88 -9.80
N TYR A 248 -6.85 -8.49 -10.98
CA TYR A 248 -8.15 -7.83 -11.12
C TYR A 248 -9.32 -8.75 -10.76
N ALA A 249 -9.25 -10.02 -11.18
CA ALA A 249 -10.24 -11.02 -10.80
C ALA A 249 -10.29 -11.24 -9.28
N GLN A 250 -9.12 -11.30 -8.62
CA GLN A 250 -9.03 -11.44 -7.18
C GLN A 250 -9.60 -10.22 -6.45
N LEU A 251 -9.28 -9.01 -6.88
CA LEU A 251 -9.82 -7.78 -6.30
C LEU A 251 -11.34 -7.69 -6.42
N ASP A 252 -11.89 -7.99 -7.60
CA ASP A 252 -13.34 -7.95 -7.78
C ASP A 252 -14.06 -9.05 -7.00
N SER A 253 -13.40 -10.18 -6.74
CA SER A 253 -13.94 -11.19 -5.81
C SER A 253 -14.05 -10.69 -4.37
N ILE A 254 -13.11 -9.85 -3.92
CA ILE A 254 -13.18 -9.21 -2.61
C ILE A 254 -14.32 -8.17 -2.59
N TYR A 255 -14.43 -7.34 -3.64
CA TYR A 255 -15.55 -6.40 -3.75
C TYR A 255 -16.91 -7.10 -3.77
N ALA A 256 -17.03 -8.23 -4.47
CA ALA A 256 -18.24 -9.04 -4.47
C ALA A 256 -18.57 -9.59 -3.06
N ALA A 257 -17.55 -10.06 -2.33
CA ALA A 257 -17.72 -10.53 -0.96
C ALA A 257 -18.18 -9.41 -0.01
N ILE A 258 -17.57 -8.23 -0.09
CA ILE A 258 -17.96 -7.03 0.69
C ILE A 258 -19.39 -6.60 0.35
N LYS A 259 -19.75 -6.63 -0.95
CA LYS A 259 -21.12 -6.32 -1.41
C LYS A 259 -22.16 -7.27 -0.84
N LYS A 260 -21.86 -8.57 -0.73
CA LYS A 260 -22.75 -9.55 -0.08
C LYS A 260 -22.94 -9.30 1.41
N MET A 261 -21.99 -8.64 2.06
CA MET A 261 -22.09 -8.18 3.46
C MET A 261 -22.80 -6.83 3.58
N GLY A 262 -23.36 -6.28 2.49
CA GLY A 262 -24.16 -5.06 2.49
C GLY A 262 -23.40 -3.76 2.23
N HIS A 263 -22.11 -3.83 1.87
CA HIS A 263 -21.27 -2.64 1.67
C HIS A 263 -20.86 -2.44 0.21
N THR A 264 -20.99 -1.21 -0.28
CA THR A 264 -20.58 -0.84 -1.65
C THR A 264 -19.64 0.36 -1.69
N ASP A 265 -19.56 1.05 -0.56
CA ASP A 265 -18.85 2.28 -0.25
C ASP A 265 -17.41 2.06 0.23
N ILE A 266 -17.06 0.83 0.64
CA ILE A 266 -15.71 0.51 1.11
C ILE A 266 -14.78 0.28 -0.08
N GLU A 267 -13.75 1.12 -0.20
CA GLU A 267 -12.64 0.93 -1.15
C GLU A 267 -11.74 -0.22 -0.70
N VAL A 268 -11.37 -1.10 -1.64
CA VAL A 268 -10.39 -2.16 -1.42
C VAL A 268 -9.03 -1.68 -1.90
N GLN A 269 -8.02 -1.75 -1.03
CA GLN A 269 -6.64 -1.41 -1.35
C GLN A 269 -5.74 -2.64 -1.16
N ILE A 270 -4.81 -2.83 -2.08
CA ILE A 270 -3.84 -3.92 -2.00
C ILE A 270 -2.77 -3.51 -0.99
N SER A 271 -2.81 -4.11 0.20
CA SER A 271 -1.81 -3.88 1.23
C SER A 271 -0.50 -4.63 0.97
N GLU A 272 -0.55 -5.70 0.18
CA GLU A 272 0.61 -6.44 -0.29
C GLU A 272 0.32 -7.18 -1.60
N THR A 273 1.24 -7.08 -2.54
CA THR A 273 1.33 -7.97 -3.69
C THR A 273 2.75 -7.97 -4.25
N GLY A 274 3.21 -9.09 -4.76
CA GLY A 274 4.55 -9.22 -5.29
C GLY A 274 4.79 -10.60 -5.87
N TRP A 275 6.02 -10.84 -6.31
CA TRP A 275 6.42 -12.11 -6.89
C TRP A 275 7.87 -12.43 -6.50
N PRO A 276 8.16 -13.61 -5.93
CA PRO A 276 9.49 -13.93 -5.44
C PRO A 276 10.44 -14.22 -6.60
N SER A 277 11.67 -13.71 -6.52
CA SER A 277 12.70 -13.90 -7.56
C SER A 277 13.42 -15.25 -7.47
N LYS A 278 13.20 -15.99 -6.37
CA LYS A 278 13.79 -17.30 -6.10
C LYS A 278 12.95 -18.01 -5.07
N GLY A 279 12.68 -19.29 -5.27
CA GLY A 279 12.01 -20.15 -4.29
C GLY A 279 12.69 -21.50 -4.15
N ASP A 280 12.11 -22.36 -3.31
CA ASP A 280 12.43 -23.77 -3.20
C ASP A 280 12.04 -24.53 -4.48
N PRO A 281 12.54 -25.76 -4.72
CA PRO A 281 12.26 -26.50 -5.95
C PRO A 281 10.77 -26.73 -6.26
N ASN A 282 9.90 -26.73 -5.23
CA ASN A 282 8.45 -26.87 -5.36
C ASN A 282 7.71 -25.52 -5.52
N GLU A 283 8.40 -24.38 -5.44
CA GLU A 283 7.81 -23.05 -5.60
C GLU A 283 7.84 -22.62 -7.07
N VAL A 284 7.10 -23.36 -7.90
CA VAL A 284 7.09 -23.19 -9.35
C VAL A 284 6.72 -21.74 -9.71
N GLY A 285 7.52 -21.14 -10.59
CA GLY A 285 7.33 -19.78 -11.06
C GLY A 285 8.15 -18.72 -10.29
N ALA A 286 8.77 -19.07 -9.15
CA ALA A 286 9.63 -18.16 -8.40
C ALA A 286 10.99 -17.97 -9.10
N THR A 287 11.05 -17.04 -10.06
CA THR A 287 12.25 -16.74 -10.85
C THR A 287 12.44 -15.23 -10.99
N VAL A 288 13.69 -14.80 -11.20
CA VAL A 288 14.04 -13.38 -11.44
C VAL A 288 13.24 -12.82 -12.61
N GLN A 289 13.07 -13.59 -13.69
CA GLN A 289 12.37 -13.17 -14.89
C GLN A 289 10.87 -12.96 -14.64
N ASN A 290 10.23 -13.86 -13.89
CA ASN A 290 8.82 -13.74 -13.56
C ASN A 290 8.59 -12.60 -12.56
N ALA A 291 9.46 -12.44 -11.57
CA ALA A 291 9.40 -11.33 -10.63
C ALA A 291 9.54 -9.96 -11.32
N ALA A 292 10.50 -9.84 -12.24
CA ALA A 292 10.67 -8.66 -13.07
C ALA A 292 9.44 -8.35 -13.93
N THR A 293 8.85 -9.40 -14.53
CA THR A 293 7.65 -9.26 -15.35
C THR A 293 6.46 -8.82 -14.50
N TYR A 294 6.19 -9.51 -13.39
CA TYR A 294 5.04 -9.22 -12.53
C TYR A 294 5.09 -7.79 -12.00
N ASN A 295 6.19 -7.43 -11.33
CA ASN A 295 6.34 -6.13 -10.70
C ASN A 295 6.46 -5.01 -11.75
N GLY A 296 7.15 -5.25 -12.87
CA GLY A 296 7.23 -4.28 -13.97
C GLY A 296 5.87 -3.98 -14.61
N ASN A 297 5.08 -5.02 -14.89
CA ASN A 297 3.74 -4.85 -15.46
C ASN A 297 2.76 -4.24 -14.46
N LEU A 298 2.82 -4.64 -13.19
CA LEU A 298 2.03 -4.04 -12.12
C LEU A 298 2.28 -2.52 -12.02
N LEU A 299 3.54 -2.07 -12.08
CA LEU A 299 3.86 -0.65 -12.08
C LEU A 299 3.27 0.09 -13.29
N GLN A 300 3.26 -0.53 -14.47
CA GLN A 300 2.59 0.06 -15.64
C GLN A 300 1.08 0.19 -15.44
N LYS A 301 0.43 -0.79 -14.80
CA LYS A 301 -0.99 -0.72 -14.46
C LYS A 301 -1.29 0.45 -13.50
N ILE A 302 -0.43 0.64 -12.51
CA ILE A 302 -0.53 1.76 -11.54
C ILE A 302 -0.28 3.11 -12.24
N GLU A 303 0.75 3.22 -13.09
CA GLU A 303 1.06 4.45 -13.84
C GLU A 303 -0.09 4.87 -14.75
N LYS A 304 -0.78 3.90 -15.36
CA LYS A 304 -1.96 4.14 -16.20
C LYS A 304 -3.23 4.44 -15.40
N GLN A 305 -3.18 4.42 -14.07
CA GLN A 305 -4.34 4.59 -13.19
C GLN A 305 -5.46 3.59 -13.52
N GLU A 306 -5.11 2.36 -13.91
CA GLU A 306 -6.11 1.35 -14.28
C GLU A 306 -6.88 0.88 -13.03
N GLY A 307 -8.22 0.81 -13.16
CA GLY A 307 -9.10 0.10 -12.24
C GLY A 307 -9.33 -1.36 -12.66
N THR A 308 -10.15 -2.08 -11.90
CA THR A 308 -10.58 -3.44 -12.26
C THR A 308 -11.77 -3.40 -13.23
N PRO A 309 -12.10 -4.50 -13.95
CA PRO A 309 -13.30 -4.57 -14.77
C PRO A 309 -14.60 -4.22 -14.04
N GLY A 310 -14.73 -4.60 -12.77
CA GLY A 310 -15.88 -4.28 -11.92
C GLY A 310 -15.86 -2.87 -11.34
N ARG A 311 -14.72 -2.17 -11.36
CA ARG A 311 -14.55 -0.79 -10.92
C ARG A 311 -13.56 -0.03 -11.81
N PRO A 312 -13.91 0.23 -13.09
CA PRO A 312 -12.97 0.80 -14.05
C PRO A 312 -12.56 2.24 -13.74
N ASP A 313 -13.42 2.99 -13.04
CA ASP A 313 -13.20 4.41 -12.72
C ASP A 313 -12.44 4.63 -11.40
N VAL A 314 -12.08 3.56 -10.68
CA VAL A 314 -11.35 3.61 -9.41
C VAL A 314 -9.97 2.97 -9.61
N PRO A 315 -8.89 3.76 -9.72
CA PRO A 315 -7.54 3.24 -9.87
C PRO A 315 -7.17 2.31 -8.72
N ILE A 316 -6.40 1.25 -9.02
CA ILE A 316 -5.89 0.37 -7.96
C ILE A 316 -4.90 1.12 -7.04
N THR A 317 -5.10 1.01 -5.73
CA THR A 317 -4.13 1.45 -4.73
C THR A 317 -3.33 0.24 -4.26
N VAL A 318 -2.00 0.27 -4.44
CA VAL A 318 -1.12 -0.88 -4.20
C VAL A 318 0.07 -0.53 -3.34
N TYR A 319 0.42 -1.43 -2.41
CA TYR A 319 1.72 -1.53 -1.77
C TYR A 319 2.47 -2.76 -2.29
N VAL A 320 3.53 -2.54 -3.08
CA VAL A 320 4.36 -3.62 -3.62
C VAL A 320 5.13 -4.31 -2.49
N PHE A 321 5.08 -5.62 -2.43
CA PHE A 321 5.80 -6.47 -1.48
C PHE A 321 7.03 -7.08 -2.19
N ALA A 322 8.26 -6.74 -1.82
CA ALA A 322 8.66 -5.73 -0.83
C ALA A 322 9.90 -4.94 -1.30
N LEU A 323 10.30 -3.92 -0.54
CA LEU A 323 11.45 -3.10 -0.88
C LEU A 323 12.75 -3.91 -0.95
N PHE A 324 13.02 -4.76 0.05
CA PHE A 324 14.26 -5.53 0.15
C PHE A 324 14.01 -7.03 0.26
N ASN A 325 15.02 -7.81 -0.13
CA ASN A 325 15.12 -9.21 0.27
C ASN A 325 15.38 -9.29 1.79
N GLU A 326 14.53 -10.04 2.49
CA GLU A 326 14.52 -10.12 3.96
C GLU A 326 15.08 -11.46 4.44
N ASN A 327 16.40 -11.51 4.72
CA ASN A 327 17.12 -12.77 4.93
C ASN A 327 16.76 -13.55 6.20
N LEU A 328 16.04 -12.94 7.15
CA LEU A 328 15.60 -13.58 8.38
C LEU A 328 14.13 -14.01 8.36
N LYS A 329 13.41 -13.79 7.24
CA LYS A 329 12.02 -14.28 7.14
C LYS A 329 11.98 -15.80 7.31
N PRO A 330 11.09 -16.32 8.17
CA PRO A 330 10.88 -17.76 8.31
C PRO A 330 10.15 -18.32 7.09
N GLY A 331 10.08 -19.64 7.00
CA GLY A 331 9.36 -20.32 5.92
C GLY A 331 10.22 -20.65 4.70
N PRO A 332 9.60 -20.87 3.53
CA PRO A 332 10.28 -21.33 2.33
C PRO A 332 11.26 -20.28 1.78
N SER A 333 12.10 -20.69 0.83
CA SER A 333 13.08 -19.78 0.25
C SER A 333 12.46 -18.54 -0.42
N SER A 334 11.25 -18.63 -0.98
CA SER A 334 10.54 -17.48 -1.57
C SER A 334 10.39 -16.29 -0.63
N GLU A 335 10.10 -16.54 0.65
CA GLU A 335 9.89 -15.52 1.67
C GLU A 335 11.08 -14.57 1.81
N LYS A 336 12.29 -15.05 1.52
CA LYS A 336 13.54 -14.27 1.60
C LYS A 336 13.86 -13.50 0.31
N ASN A 337 13.05 -13.64 -0.73
CA ASN A 337 13.38 -13.25 -2.11
C ASN A 337 12.26 -12.45 -2.82
N TYR A 338 11.41 -11.73 -2.08
CA TYR A 338 10.39 -10.83 -2.65
C TYR A 338 10.89 -9.41 -2.97
N GLY A 339 12.13 -9.08 -2.58
CA GLY A 339 12.68 -7.74 -2.69
C GLY A 339 12.80 -7.24 -4.12
N LEU A 340 12.44 -5.97 -4.34
CA LEU A 340 12.83 -5.22 -5.54
C LEU A 340 14.34 -4.91 -5.53
N TYR A 341 14.91 -4.76 -4.33
CA TYR A 341 16.33 -4.45 -4.11
C TYR A 341 17.00 -5.49 -3.20
N TYR A 342 18.29 -5.72 -3.44
CA TYR A 342 19.15 -6.33 -2.46
C TYR A 342 19.42 -5.35 -1.31
N PRO A 343 19.80 -5.86 -0.12
CA PRO A 343 20.15 -5.01 1.03
C PRO A 343 21.31 -4.02 0.78
N ASN A 344 22.12 -4.23 -0.27
CA ASN A 344 23.16 -3.27 -0.67
C ASN A 344 22.62 -2.08 -1.52
N GLY A 345 21.32 -2.03 -1.80
CA GLY A 345 20.66 -0.99 -2.61
C GLY A 345 20.74 -1.21 -4.13
N SER A 346 21.35 -2.31 -4.60
CA SER A 346 21.28 -2.69 -6.01
C SER A 346 19.93 -3.36 -6.34
N PRO A 347 19.33 -3.11 -7.51
CA PRO A 347 18.09 -3.76 -7.90
C PRO A 347 18.31 -5.26 -8.11
N VAL A 348 17.36 -6.10 -7.68
CA VAL A 348 17.40 -7.55 -7.96
C VAL A 348 17.13 -7.81 -9.45
N TYR A 349 16.28 -6.98 -10.04
CA TYR A 349 15.93 -6.98 -11.46
C TYR A 349 15.48 -5.58 -11.89
N ASN A 350 15.51 -5.31 -13.19
CA ASN A 350 15.11 -4.01 -13.73
C ASN A 350 13.58 -3.92 -13.90
N ILE A 351 12.95 -2.98 -13.22
CA ILE A 351 11.50 -2.71 -13.28
C ILE A 351 11.17 -1.35 -13.92
N GLY A 352 12.12 -0.72 -14.60
CA GLY A 352 11.88 0.54 -15.32
C GLY A 352 11.74 1.79 -14.44
N LEU A 353 11.89 1.68 -13.11
CA LEU A 353 11.93 2.83 -12.18
C LEU A 353 13.22 3.68 -12.30
N GLN A 354 14.13 3.33 -13.20
CA GLN A 354 15.36 4.08 -13.47
C GLN A 354 15.12 5.12 -14.59
N ARG A 355 14.59 6.30 -14.25
CA ARG A 355 14.71 7.49 -15.14
C ARG A 355 15.87 8.41 -14.77
N SER A 356 16.64 8.12 -13.72
CA SER A 356 17.84 8.87 -13.35
C SER A 356 18.80 7.98 -12.55
N TYR A 357 20.10 8.09 -12.82
CA TYR A 357 21.14 7.30 -12.18
C TYR A 357 21.15 7.52 -10.66
N LEU A 358 21.05 6.42 -9.90
CA LEU A 358 21.40 6.38 -8.48
C LEU A 358 22.89 6.69 -8.32
N PRO A 359 23.32 7.56 -7.40
CA PRO A 359 24.70 7.56 -6.95
C PRO A 359 25.01 6.18 -6.36
N GLN A 360 26.15 5.60 -6.76
CA GLN A 360 26.61 4.32 -6.23
C GLN A 360 26.63 4.37 -4.69
N PHE A 361 25.99 3.40 -4.04
CA PHE A 361 26.00 3.29 -2.59
C PHE A 361 27.41 2.89 -2.11
N TYR A 362 28.25 3.86 -1.74
CA TYR A 362 29.49 3.57 -1.05
C TYR A 362 29.19 3.18 0.41
N ILE A 363 29.52 1.95 0.76
CA ILE A 363 29.58 1.52 2.16
C ILE A 363 30.79 2.23 2.78
N SER A 364 30.58 3.15 3.72
CA SER A 364 31.68 3.67 4.51
C SER A 364 32.09 2.57 5.50
N SER A 365 33.11 1.80 5.17
CA SER A 365 33.80 0.98 6.17
C SER A 365 34.41 1.92 7.23
N GLY A 366 34.06 1.70 8.48
CA GLY A 366 34.42 2.57 9.60
C GLY A 366 35.92 2.78 9.79
N TYR A 367 36.24 4.02 10.20
CA TYR A 367 37.34 4.45 11.07
C TYR A 367 38.60 3.56 11.14
N HIS A 368 39.64 3.95 10.39
CA HIS A 368 41.02 3.78 10.85
C HIS A 368 41.45 5.02 11.65
N LYS A 369 41.47 4.89 12.98
CA LYS A 369 42.24 5.79 13.85
C LYS A 369 43.73 5.60 13.50
N ARG A 370 44.32 6.54 12.75
CA ARG A 370 45.78 6.75 12.81
C ARG A 370 46.08 7.51 14.09
N SER A 371 46.73 6.84 15.04
CA SER A 371 47.42 7.51 16.14
C SER A 371 48.62 8.26 15.56
N LEU A 372 48.57 9.59 15.57
CA LEU A 372 49.76 10.42 15.61
C LEU A 372 50.14 10.54 17.08
N LEU A 373 51.22 9.87 17.48
CA LEU A 373 51.96 10.23 18.69
C LEU A 373 53.27 10.87 18.23
N VAL A 374 53.39 12.14 18.59
CA VAL A 374 54.62 12.93 18.56
C VAL A 374 55.35 12.62 19.86
N SER A 375 56.51 11.99 19.76
CA SER A 375 57.71 12.22 20.58
C SER A 375 58.84 11.38 20.02
#